data_AF-A0A8T5LJI1-F1
#
_entry.id   AF-A0A8T5LJI1-F1
#
_cell.length_a   1.000
_cell.length_b   1.000
_cell.length_c   1.000
_cell.angle_alpha   90.00
_cell.angle_beta   90.00
_cell.angle_gamma   90.00
#
_symmetry.space_group_name_H-M   'P 1'
#
loop_
_entity.id
_entity.type
_entity.pdbx_description
1 polymer ?
#
loop_
_entity_poly.entity_id
_entity_poly.type
_entity_poly.pdbx_seq_one_letter_code
_entity_poly.pdbx_strand_id
1 'polypeptide(L)' 'MDNCTYNKLKLMHKLSKVKSFIEMFGKKDAKVAKHTKCDKLLAELHKDLSKHIRALHKAIDPEKL' A
#
# COMPACT_ATOMS: atom_id res chain seq x y z
N MET A 1 2.81 11.50 -21.50
CA MET A 1 3.33 11.13 -20.16
C MET A 1 4.78 10.74 -20.33
N ASP A 2 5.68 11.33 -19.58
CA ASP A 2 7.06 10.83 -19.56
C ASP A 2 7.12 9.44 -18.91
N ASN A 3 8.17 8.67 -19.23
CA ASN A 3 8.36 7.31 -18.70
C ASN A 3 8.43 7.27 -17.16
N CYS A 4 8.90 8.35 -16.53
CA CYS A 4 8.98 8.46 -15.07
C CYS A 4 7.58 8.55 -14.44
N THR A 5 6.69 9.36 -15.00
CA THR A 5 5.28 9.49 -14.58
C THR A 5 4.53 8.18 -14.77
N TYR A 6 4.70 7.51 -15.92
CA TYR A 6 4.11 6.18 -16.14
C TYR A 6 4.63 5.15 -15.12
N ASN A 7 5.94 5.10 -14.87
CA ASN A 7 6.53 4.18 -13.90
C ASN A 7 6.06 4.45 -12.47
N LYS A 8 5.93 5.73 -12.07
CA LYS A 8 5.37 6.13 -10.77
C LYS A 8 3.92 5.66 -10.62
N LEU A 9 3.07 5.89 -11.62
CA LEU A 9 1.67 5.42 -11.63
C LEU A 9 1.58 3.89 -11.56
N LYS A 10 2.41 3.19 -12.35
CA LYS A 10 2.48 1.73 -12.34
C LYS A 10 2.91 1.19 -10.98
N LEU A 11 3.91 1.80 -10.35
CA LEU A 11 4.36 1.45 -9.01
C LEU A 11 3.26 1.70 -7.98
N MET A 12 2.64 2.88 -8.02
CA MET A 12 1.53 3.26 -7.15
C MET A 12 0.38 2.25 -7.23
N HIS A 13 -0.01 1.85 -8.44
CA HIS A 13 -1.04 0.82 -8.65
C HIS A 13 -0.67 -0.53 -8.03
N LYS A 14 0.58 -0.98 -8.20
CA LYS A 14 1.08 -2.22 -7.60
C LYS A 14 1.02 -2.17 -6.08
N LEU A 15 1.47 -1.08 -5.46
CA LEU A 15 1.43 -0.90 -4.01
C LEU A 15 -0.01 -0.86 -3.49
N SER A 16 -0.92 -0.18 -4.20
CA SER A 16 -2.34 -0.13 -3.85
C SER A 16 -2.99 -1.51 -3.87
N LYS A 17 -2.65 -2.37 -4.83
CA LYS A 17 -3.13 -3.76 -4.86
C LYS A 17 -2.70 -4.55 -3.63
N VAL A 18 -1.42 -4.46 -3.26
CA VAL A 18 -0.90 -5.15 -2.06
C VAL A 18 -1.57 -4.60 -0.79
N LYS A 19 -1.71 -3.28 -0.68
CA LYS A 19 -2.41 -2.64 0.45
C LYS A 19 -3.85 -3.14 0.56
N SER A 20 -4.57 -3.18 -0.56
CA SER A 20 -5.95 -3.64 -0.63
C SER A 20 -6.09 -5.11 -0.22
N PHE A 21 -5.16 -5.98 -0.65
CA PHE A 21 -5.12 -7.38 -0.21
C PHE A 21 -4.95 -7.49 1.31
N ILE A 22 -4.05 -6.70 1.91
CA ILE A 22 -3.84 -6.71 3.37
C ILE A 22 -5.08 -6.21 4.12
N GLU A 23 -5.76 -5.17 3.61
CA GLU A 23 -7.00 -4.62 4.19
C GLU A 23 -8.15 -5.62 4.16
N MET A 24 -8.34 -6.31 3.03
CA MET A 24 -9.51 -7.19 2.83
C MET A 24 -9.29 -8.60 3.40
N PHE A 25 -8.09 -9.16 3.25
CA PHE A 25 -7.82 -10.58 3.52
C PHE A 25 -6.74 -10.76 4.58
N GLY A 26 -5.55 -10.20 4.38
CA GLY A 26 -4.38 -10.53 5.20
C GLY A 26 -4.62 -10.37 6.71
N LYS A 27 -5.16 -9.22 7.14
CA LYS A 27 -5.45 -8.97 8.56
C LYS A 27 -6.54 -9.92 9.11
N LYS A 28 -7.55 -10.25 8.30
CA LYS A 28 -8.62 -11.16 8.69
C LYS A 28 -8.07 -12.57 8.91
N ASP A 29 -7.27 -13.06 7.97
CA ASP A 29 -6.70 -14.40 8.03
C ASP A 29 -5.73 -14.56 9.20
N ALA A 30 -4.88 -13.55 9.45
CA ALA A 30 -3.98 -13.56 10.61
C ALA A 30 -4.74 -13.60 11.95
N LYS A 31 -5.87 -12.87 12.04
CA LYS A 31 -6.75 -12.89 13.22
C LYS A 31 -7.45 -14.24 13.41
N VAL A 32 -8.00 -14.80 12.33
CA VAL A 32 -8.66 -16.12 12.35
C VAL A 32 -7.67 -17.21 12.78
N ALA A 33 -6.44 -17.16 12.26
CA ALA A 33 -5.36 -18.09 12.63
C ALA A 33 -4.73 -17.81 14.01
N LYS A 34 -5.17 -16.77 14.74
CA LYS A 34 -4.62 -16.30 16.02
C LYS A 34 -3.11 -16.02 15.97
N HIS A 35 -2.58 -15.68 14.79
CA HIS A 35 -1.15 -15.49 14.56
C HIS A 35 -0.74 -14.03 14.80
N THR A 36 -0.61 -13.65 16.08
CA THR A 36 -0.39 -12.26 16.52
C THR A 36 0.83 -11.56 15.90
N LYS A 37 1.93 -12.30 15.66
CA LYS A 37 3.11 -11.75 14.95
C LYS A 37 2.79 -11.35 13.51
N CYS A 38 1.94 -12.12 12.84
CA CYS A 38 1.58 -11.88 11.44
C CYS A 38 0.62 -10.68 11.35
N ASP A 39 -0.35 -10.59 12.27
CA ASP A 39 -1.24 -9.43 12.37
C ASP A 39 -0.46 -8.12 12.56
N LYS A 40 0.54 -8.11 13.47
CA LYS A 40 1.42 -6.96 13.66
C LYS A 40 2.21 -6.60 12.40
N LEU A 41 2.87 -7.57 11.78
CA LEU A 41 3.64 -7.35 10.54
C LEU A 41 2.77 -6.81 9.41
N LEU A 42 1.55 -7.34 9.26
CA LEU A 42 0.60 -6.88 8.25
C LEU A 42 0.08 -5.46 8.55
N ALA A 43 -0.09 -5.11 9.83
CA ALA A 43 -0.44 -3.75 10.23
C ALA A 43 0.68 -2.75 9.95
N GLU A 44 1.93 -3.11 10.24
CA GLU A 44 3.11 -2.29 9.93
C GLU A 44 3.28 -2.12 8.41
N LEU A 45 3.22 -3.22 7.66
CA LEU A 45 3.31 -3.19 6.20
C LEU A 45 2.21 -2.33 5.57
N HIS A 46 0.98 -2.42 6.08
CA HIS A 46 -0.13 -1.58 5.63
C HIS A 46 0.12 -0.08 5.85
N LYS A 47 0.72 0.29 7.00
CA LYS A 47 1.10 1.66 7.32
C LYS A 47 2.20 2.17 6.37
N ASP A 48 3.22 1.37 6.12
CA ASP A 48 4.32 1.72 5.23
C ASP A 48 3.85 1.87 3.77
N LEU A 49 3.02 0.94 3.29
CA LEU A 49 2.40 1.05 1.96
C LEU A 49 1.59 2.34 1.83
N SER A 50 0.82 2.70 2.86
CA SER A 50 0.04 3.94 2.85
C SER A 50 0.92 5.19 2.79
N LYS A 51 2.06 5.20 3.49
CA LYS A 51 3.05 6.28 3.43
C LYS A 51 3.65 6.40 2.03
N HIS A 52 4.06 5.29 1.42
CA HIS A 52 4.67 5.30 0.09
C HIS A 52 3.69 5.65 -1.03
N ILE A 53 2.45 5.18 -0.97
CA ILE A 53 1.40 5.56 -1.93
C ILE A 53 1.13 7.06 -1.85
N ARG A 54 1.05 7.65 -0.65
CA ARG A 54 0.89 9.11 -0.48
C ARG A 54 2.07 9.89 -1.06
N ALA A 55 3.30 9.41 -0.87
CA ALA A 55 4.48 10.04 -1.45
C ALA A 55 4.46 9.99 -2.98
N LEU A 56 4.03 8.87 -3.57
CA LEU A 56 3.87 8.72 -5.02
C LEU A 56 2.76 9.62 -5.56
N HIS A 57 1.60 9.72 -4.88
CA HIS A 57 0.54 10.66 -5.23
C HIS A 57 1.08 12.09 -5.33
N LYS A 58 1.78 12.57 -4.29
CA LYS A 58 2.39 13.92 -4.30
C LYS A 58 3.42 14.11 -5.42
N ALA A 59 4.16 13.05 -5.76
CA ALA A 59 5.18 13.11 -6.82
C ALA A 59 4.62 12.99 -8.25
N ILE A 60 3.34 12.68 -8.39
CA ILE A 60 2.60 12.60 -9.67
C ILE A 60 1.72 13.83 -9.84
N ASP A 61 1.03 14.25 -8.80
CA ASP A 61 0.13 15.40 -8.78
C ASP A 61 0.33 16.20 -7.47
N PRO A 62 1.27 17.16 -7.46
CA PRO A 62 1.59 17.96 -6.27
C PRO A 62 0.53 19.00 -5.92
N GLU A 63 -0.41 19.31 -6.83
CA GLU A 63 -1.41 20.38 -6.68
C GLU A 63 -2.76 19.88 -6.15
N LYS A 64 -3.03 18.57 -6.17
CA LYS A 64 -4.24 17.98 -5.58
C LYS A 64 -3.99 17.47 -4.15
N LEU A 65 -4.26 18.33 -3.17
CA LEU A 65 -4.46 17.97 -1.76
C LEU A 65 -5.65 18.72 -1.18
#